data_AF-A0A3M7DAL1-F1
#
_entry.id   AF-A0A3M7DAL1-F1
#
_cell.length_a   1.000
_cell.length_b   1.000
_cell.length_c   1.000
_cell.angle_alpha   90.00
_cell.angle_beta   90.00
_cell.angle_gamma   90.00
#
_symmetry.space_group_name_H-M   'P 1'
#
loop_
_entity.id
_entity.type
_entity.pdbx_description
1 polymer ?
#
loop_
_entity_poly.entity_id
_entity_poly.type
_entity_poly.pdbx_seq_one_letter_code
_entity_poly.pdbx_strand_id
1 'polypeptide(L)'
;LSSGIRAAQVLGLTATAFFCGKTYSQSFSTTPALLQAPAPLLARQWKTMFDSDKALSPAVVALGSGIFTYLAAREPMSSRHFVLYTTSATLLLTCIPYTFIVGEPINQKLEKKAKDLSSASLTDAAAEAGVAQEETVHQLVDRWATMNLGRTLLTGIAALAATWAAVDRLEVVPAAARLAGGADRLG
;
A
#
# COMPACT_ATOMS: atom_id res chain seq x y z
N LEU A 1 4.50 23.14 -16.40
CA LEU A 1 4.73 22.43 -15.11
C LEU A 1 6.11 22.80 -14.57
N SER A 2 6.17 23.44 -13.41
CA SER A 2 7.46 23.76 -12.75
C SER A 2 8.19 22.50 -12.27
N SER A 3 9.50 22.58 -12.08
CA SER A 3 10.31 21.46 -11.57
C SER A 3 9.80 20.94 -10.23
N GLY A 4 9.33 21.81 -9.34
CA GLY A 4 8.75 21.43 -8.05
C GLY A 4 7.47 20.61 -8.17
N ILE A 5 6.57 20.93 -9.12
CA ILE A 5 5.35 20.14 -9.33
C ILE A 5 5.71 18.76 -9.88
N ARG A 6 6.66 18.68 -10.80
CA ARG A 6 7.14 17.39 -11.34
C ARG A 6 7.78 16.53 -10.24
N ALA A 7 8.58 17.14 -9.37
CA ALA A 7 9.16 16.45 -8.22
C ALA A 7 8.07 15.90 -7.28
N ALA A 8 7.04 16.70 -6.98
CA ALA A 8 5.89 16.24 -6.19
C ALA A 8 5.16 15.07 -6.86
N GLN A 9 4.88 15.15 -8.17
CA GLN A 9 4.26 14.05 -8.92
C GLN A 9 5.09 12.77 -8.84
N VAL A 10 6.39 12.85 -9.12
CA VAL A 10 7.30 11.69 -9.07
C VAL A 10 7.32 11.08 -7.68
N LEU A 11 7.43 11.90 -6.62
CA LEU A 11 7.47 11.42 -5.25
C LEU A 11 6.15 10.74 -4.85
N GLY A 12 5.00 11.37 -5.14
CA GLY A 12 3.68 10.81 -4.81
C GLY A 12 3.38 9.52 -5.57
N LEU A 13 3.70 9.47 -6.86
CA LEU A 13 3.55 8.27 -7.69
C LEU A 13 4.44 7.14 -7.21
N THR A 14 5.72 7.42 -6.93
CA THR A 14 6.67 6.40 -6.47
C THR A 14 6.26 5.84 -5.12
N ALA A 15 5.91 6.70 -4.16
CA ALA A 15 5.45 6.28 -2.84
C ALA A 15 4.19 5.40 -2.93
N THR A 16 3.22 5.78 -3.77
CA THR A 16 1.95 5.06 -3.92
C THR A 16 2.13 3.73 -4.65
N ALA A 17 2.91 3.71 -5.74
CA ALA A 17 3.21 2.48 -6.48
C ALA A 17 4.04 1.50 -5.65
N PHE A 18 5.04 1.99 -4.91
CA PHE A 18 5.79 1.19 -3.95
C PHE A 18 4.87 0.55 -2.90
N PHE A 19 3.94 1.32 -2.34
CA PHE A 19 3.01 0.82 -1.33
C PHE A 19 2.04 -0.24 -1.89
N CYS A 20 1.53 -0.02 -3.10
CA CYS A 20 0.73 -1.01 -3.83
C CYS A 20 1.52 -2.31 -4.06
N GLY A 21 2.75 -2.22 -4.59
CA GLY A 21 3.59 -3.39 -4.84
C GLY A 21 3.96 -4.15 -3.57
N LYS A 22 4.28 -3.44 -2.48
CA LYS A 22 4.58 -4.04 -1.18
C LYS A 22 3.38 -4.82 -0.64
N THR A 23 2.19 -4.21 -0.62
CA THR A 23 0.97 -4.86 -0.10
C THR A 23 0.52 -6.03 -0.97
N TYR A 24 0.72 -5.92 -2.28
CA TYR A 24 0.50 -7.03 -3.21
C TYR A 24 1.43 -8.20 -2.89
N SER A 25 2.73 -7.93 -2.77
CA SER A 25 3.75 -8.95 -2.47
C SER A 25 3.49 -9.65 -1.13
N GLN A 26 3.05 -8.91 -0.11
CA GLN A 26 2.64 -9.49 1.17
C GLN A 26 1.55 -10.57 1.01
N SER A 27 0.61 -10.36 0.08
CA SER A 27 -0.51 -11.28 -0.16
C SER A 27 -0.13 -12.44 -1.09
N PHE A 28 0.58 -12.15 -2.19
CA PHE A 28 0.81 -13.13 -3.26
C PHE A 28 2.15 -13.88 -3.16
N SER A 29 3.11 -13.38 -2.40
CA SER A 29 4.44 -13.99 -2.30
C SER A 29 4.79 -14.32 -0.86
N THR A 30 4.69 -13.35 0.04
CA THR A 30 5.08 -13.54 1.44
C THR A 30 4.13 -14.50 2.16
N THR A 31 2.82 -14.29 2.06
CA THR A 31 1.86 -15.12 2.81
C THR A 31 1.90 -16.60 2.41
N PRO A 32 1.89 -16.99 1.12
CA PRO A 32 2.00 -18.39 0.74
C PRO A 32 3.27 -19.07 1.25
N ALA A 33 4.39 -18.33 1.31
CA ALA A 33 5.64 -18.84 1.87
C ALA A 33 5.58 -18.98 3.40
N LEU A 34 4.97 -18.01 4.09
CA LEU A 34 4.74 -18.08 5.53
C LEU A 34 3.87 -19.28 5.92
N LEU A 35 2.79 -19.54 5.18
CA LEU A 35 1.84 -20.62 5.46
C LEU A 35 2.43 -22.04 5.36
N GLN A 36 3.67 -22.19 4.89
CA GLN A 36 4.39 -23.48 4.92
C GLN A 36 5.02 -23.77 6.29
N ALA A 37 5.14 -22.77 7.16
CA ALA A 37 5.78 -22.91 8.45
C ALA A 37 4.81 -23.49 9.51
N PRO A 38 5.28 -24.31 10.46
CA PRO A 38 4.49 -24.70 11.63
C PRO A 38 3.99 -23.48 12.41
N ALA A 39 2.85 -23.59 13.09
CA ALA A 39 2.16 -22.46 13.71
C ALA A 39 3.05 -21.56 14.61
N PRO A 40 3.92 -22.11 15.48
CA PRO A 40 4.82 -21.28 16.30
C PRO A 40 5.83 -20.48 15.47
N LEU A 41 6.37 -21.05 14.41
CA LEU A 41 7.29 -20.37 13.50
C LEU A 41 6.56 -19.33 12.64
N LEU A 42 5.41 -19.70 12.08
CA LEU A 42 4.54 -18.82 11.31
C LEU A 42 4.18 -17.55 12.09
N ALA A 43 3.74 -17.69 13.34
CA ALA A 43 3.35 -16.55 14.18
C ALA A 43 4.52 -15.60 14.44
N ARG A 44 5.73 -16.12 14.67
CA ARG A 44 6.94 -15.31 14.87
C ARG A 44 7.36 -14.60 13.59
N GLN A 45 7.39 -15.30 12.46
CA GLN A 45 7.75 -14.70 11.17
C GLN A 45 6.78 -13.59 10.77
N TRP A 46 5.47 -13.83 10.94
CA TRP A 46 4.46 -12.79 10.74
C TRP A 46 4.69 -11.60 11.67
N LYS A 47 4.94 -11.83 12.97
CA LYS A 47 5.14 -10.75 13.96
C LYS A 47 6.36 -9.90 13.62
N THR A 48 7.49 -10.52 13.28
CA THR A 48 8.71 -9.82 12.85
C THR A 48 8.45 -8.94 11.64
N MET A 49 7.78 -9.48 10.61
CA MET A 49 7.41 -8.71 9.43
C MET A 49 6.46 -7.55 9.78
N PHE A 50 5.42 -7.82 10.58
CA PHE A 50 4.42 -6.83 10.96
C PHE A 50 5.03 -5.67 11.76
N ASP A 51 5.86 -5.97 12.75
CA ASP A 51 6.54 -4.94 13.56
C ASP A 51 7.48 -4.06 12.75
N SER A 52 8.11 -4.63 11.71
CA SER A 52 8.98 -3.88 10.81
C SER A 52 8.20 -2.92 9.88
N ASP A 53 6.92 -3.20 9.63
CA ASP A 53 6.11 -2.50 8.62
C ASP A 53 5.04 -1.57 9.22
N LYS A 54 4.63 -1.79 10.48
CA LYS A 54 3.49 -1.10 11.11
C LYS A 54 3.60 0.43 11.14
N ALA A 55 4.83 0.96 11.22
CA ALA A 55 5.08 2.40 11.19
C ALA A 55 5.30 2.93 9.76
N LEU A 56 5.86 2.12 8.87
CA LEU A 56 6.13 2.50 7.49
C LEU A 56 4.84 2.72 6.70
N SER A 57 3.88 1.81 6.84
CA SER A 57 2.61 1.85 6.11
C SER A 57 1.84 3.17 6.28
N PRO A 58 1.53 3.66 7.50
CA PRO A 58 0.84 4.94 7.67
C PRO A 58 1.67 6.14 7.20
N ALA A 59 3.01 6.10 7.33
CA ALA A 59 3.88 7.18 6.86
C ALA A 59 3.82 7.34 5.33
N VAL A 60 3.86 6.23 4.59
CA VAL A 60 3.77 6.25 3.12
C VAL A 60 2.39 6.72 2.64
N VAL A 61 1.32 6.27 3.32
CA VAL A 61 -0.05 6.73 3.04
C VAL A 61 -0.19 8.23 3.28
N ALA A 62 0.32 8.75 4.40
CA ALA A 62 0.27 10.17 4.72
C ALA A 62 1.05 11.01 3.70
N LEU A 63 2.24 10.55 3.30
CA LEU A 63 3.06 11.22 2.30
C LEU A 63 2.33 11.28 0.94
N GLY A 64 1.86 10.14 0.43
CA GLY A 64 1.19 10.07 -0.87
C GLY A 64 -0.11 10.89 -0.91
N SER A 65 -0.95 10.76 0.13
CA SER A 65 -2.20 11.51 0.23
C SER A 65 -1.98 13.01 0.37
N GLY A 66 -0.99 13.43 1.16
CA GLY A 66 -0.60 14.84 1.29
C GLY A 66 -0.15 15.44 -0.04
N ILE A 67 0.68 14.71 -0.79
CA ILE A 67 1.16 15.14 -2.11
C ILE A 67 -0.01 15.26 -3.10
N PHE A 68 -0.90 14.26 -3.19
CA PHE A 68 -2.02 14.31 -4.12
C PHE A 68 -3.06 15.36 -3.73
N THR A 69 -3.27 15.60 -2.44
CA THR A 69 -4.10 16.72 -1.95
C THR A 69 -3.50 18.06 -2.38
N TYR A 70 -2.18 18.24 -2.19
CA TYR A 70 -1.47 19.42 -2.65
C TYR A 70 -1.59 19.62 -4.17
N LEU A 71 -1.46 18.55 -4.96
CA LEU A 71 -1.62 18.63 -6.42
C LEU A 71 -3.06 18.96 -6.83
N ALA A 72 -4.06 18.36 -6.18
CA ALA A 72 -5.48 18.63 -6.43
C ALA A 72 -5.82 20.10 -6.14
N ALA A 73 -5.33 20.66 -5.02
CA ALA A 73 -5.62 22.05 -4.61
C ALA A 73 -5.11 23.12 -5.61
N ARG A 74 -4.25 22.74 -6.56
CA ARG A 74 -3.75 23.64 -7.62
C ARG A 74 -4.54 23.55 -8.92
N GLU A 75 -5.52 22.65 -8.99
CA GLU A 75 -6.35 22.45 -10.16
C GLU A 75 -7.73 23.10 -10.00
N PRO A 76 -8.35 23.59 -11.09
CA PRO A 76 -9.76 23.99 -11.04
C PRO A 76 -10.64 22.82 -10.61
N MET A 77 -11.59 23.05 -9.71
CA MET A 77 -12.47 22.00 -9.17
C MET A 77 -13.26 21.23 -10.25
N SER A 78 -13.56 21.89 -11.38
CA SER A 78 -14.25 21.28 -12.53
C SER A 78 -13.33 20.44 -13.43
N SER A 79 -12.01 20.46 -13.20
CA SER A 79 -11.05 19.78 -14.05
C SER A 79 -10.97 18.28 -13.74
N ARG A 80 -10.70 17.47 -14.77
CA ARG A 80 -10.43 16.04 -14.61
C ARG A 80 -9.23 15.77 -13.69
N HIS A 81 -8.21 16.63 -13.74
CA HIS A 81 -7.02 16.55 -12.88
C HIS A 81 -7.36 16.67 -11.39
N PHE A 82 -8.23 17.63 -11.04
CA PHE A 82 -8.73 17.78 -9.67
C PHE A 82 -9.41 16.50 -9.19
N VAL A 83 -10.32 15.94 -9.99
CA VAL A 83 -11.04 14.71 -9.66
C VAL A 83 -10.09 13.53 -9.45
N LEU A 84 -9.13 13.33 -10.36
CA LEU A 84 -8.18 12.22 -10.28
C LEU A 84 -7.25 12.31 -9.07
N TYR A 85 -6.63 13.47 -8.82
CA TYR A 85 -5.76 13.64 -7.65
C TYR A 85 -6.54 13.55 -6.33
N THR A 86 -7.75 14.11 -6.27
CA THR A 86 -8.63 13.99 -5.09
C THR A 86 -9.03 12.54 -4.84
N THR A 87 -9.34 11.79 -5.90
CA THR A 87 -9.64 10.36 -5.82
C THR A 87 -8.46 9.59 -5.26
N SER A 88 -7.25 9.82 -5.79
CA SER A 88 -6.03 9.18 -5.28
C SER A 88 -5.76 9.51 -3.82
N ALA A 89 -5.88 10.78 -3.42
CA ALA A 89 -5.69 11.20 -2.03
C ALA A 89 -6.71 10.51 -1.09
N THR A 90 -7.98 10.48 -1.51
CA THR A 90 -9.07 9.89 -0.71
C THR A 90 -8.91 8.38 -0.56
N LEU A 91 -8.56 7.66 -1.63
CA LEU A 91 -8.32 6.22 -1.59
C LEU A 91 -7.14 5.86 -0.68
N LEU A 92 -6.06 6.65 -0.72
CA LEU A 92 -4.94 6.48 0.20
C LEU A 92 -5.38 6.71 1.65
N LEU A 93 -6.06 7.82 1.95
CA LEU A 93 -6.55 8.09 3.30
C LEU A 93 -7.52 7.01 3.81
N THR A 94 -8.34 6.45 2.92
CA THR A 94 -9.28 5.35 3.24
C THR A 94 -8.57 4.09 3.71
N CYS A 95 -7.30 3.88 3.35
CA CYS A 95 -6.51 2.75 3.85
C CYS A 95 -6.39 2.75 5.38
N ILE A 96 -6.45 3.92 6.03
CA ILE A 96 -6.38 4.06 7.49
C ILE A 96 -7.64 3.48 8.16
N PRO A 97 -8.86 4.03 7.94
CA PRO A 97 -10.07 3.46 8.55
C PRO A 97 -10.34 2.03 8.08
N TYR A 98 -10.00 1.67 6.83
CA TYR A 98 -10.06 0.28 6.38
C TYR A 98 -9.22 -0.66 7.25
N THR A 99 -7.99 -0.26 7.58
CA THR A 99 -7.10 -1.06 8.43
C THR A 99 -7.63 -1.15 9.86
N PHE A 100 -8.16 -0.08 10.43
CA PHE A 100 -8.75 -0.12 11.77
C PHE A 100 -10.01 -0.99 11.85
N ILE A 101 -10.89 -0.93 10.84
CA ILE A 101 -12.17 -1.64 10.86
C ILE A 101 -11.98 -3.12 10.53
N VAL A 102 -11.19 -3.44 9.50
CA VAL A 102 -11.07 -4.80 8.97
C VAL A 102 -9.81 -5.50 9.48
N GLY A 103 -8.70 -4.76 9.58
CA GLY A 103 -7.38 -5.32 9.88
C GLY A 103 -7.05 -5.47 11.35
N GLU A 104 -7.37 -4.47 12.15
CA GLU A 104 -7.02 -4.43 13.57
C GLU A 104 -7.55 -5.65 14.36
N PRO A 105 -8.80 -6.12 14.16
CA PRO A 105 -9.26 -7.32 14.83
C PRO A 105 -8.45 -8.58 14.48
N ILE A 106 -7.92 -8.66 13.26
CA ILE A 106 -7.08 -9.79 12.81
C ILE A 106 -5.67 -9.64 13.39
N ASN A 107 -5.09 -8.44 13.34
CA ASN A 107 -3.77 -8.14 13.88
C ASN A 107 -3.72 -8.48 15.38
N GLN A 108 -4.70 -8.05 16.16
CA GLN A 108 -4.75 -8.32 17.60
C GLN A 108 -4.79 -9.81 17.92
N LYS A 109 -5.58 -10.59 17.17
CA LYS A 109 -5.61 -12.05 17.31
C LYS A 109 -4.26 -12.69 16.98
N LEU A 110 -3.62 -12.25 15.89
CA LEU A 110 -2.29 -12.74 15.50
C LEU A 110 -1.21 -12.36 16.51
N GLU A 111 -1.24 -11.14 17.06
CA GLU A 111 -0.31 -10.73 18.12
C GLU A 111 -0.51 -11.55 19.40
N LYS A 112 -1.77 -11.84 19.78
CA LYS A 112 -2.08 -12.74 20.88
C LYS A 112 -1.50 -14.14 20.63
N LYS A 113 -1.75 -14.74 19.45
CA LYS A 113 -1.19 -16.06 19.11
C LYS A 113 0.34 -16.06 19.08
N ALA A 114 0.98 -15.02 18.56
CA ALA A 114 2.43 -14.88 18.57
C ALA A 114 3.00 -14.83 20.00
N LYS A 115 2.28 -14.19 20.94
CA LYS A 115 2.61 -14.19 22.37
C LYS A 115 2.41 -15.58 22.99
N ASP A 116 1.27 -16.21 22.76
CA ASP A 116 0.91 -17.50 23.36
C ASP A 116 1.85 -18.63 22.88
N LEU A 117 2.32 -18.57 21.63
CA LEU A 117 3.25 -19.54 21.03
C LEU A 117 4.73 -19.14 21.18
N SER A 118 5.04 -18.08 21.94
CA SER A 118 6.41 -17.57 22.08
C SER A 118 7.35 -18.54 22.81
N SER A 119 6.83 -19.41 23.68
CA SER A 119 7.58 -20.44 24.41
C SER A 119 7.49 -21.84 23.77
N ALA A 120 6.59 -22.03 22.79
CA ALA A 120 6.45 -23.29 22.09
C ALA A 120 7.68 -23.61 21.23
N SER A 121 7.95 -24.90 21.01
CA SER A 121 8.97 -25.33 20.05
C SER A 121 8.59 -24.88 18.64
N LEU A 122 9.56 -24.39 17.86
CA LEU A 122 9.34 -23.89 16.50
C LEU A 122 8.77 -24.96 15.54
N THR A 123 9.05 -26.23 15.82
CA THR A 123 8.68 -27.38 14.99
C THR A 123 7.46 -28.13 15.50
N ASP A 124 6.81 -27.65 16.57
CA ASP A 124 5.62 -28.29 17.12
C ASP A 124 4.41 -28.05 16.21
N ALA A 125 4.19 -28.98 15.28
CA ALA A 125 3.05 -28.98 14.38
C ALA A 125 1.71 -29.23 15.09
N ALA A 126 1.74 -29.75 16.33
CA ALA A 126 0.55 -30.02 17.12
C ALA A 126 0.21 -28.89 18.11
N ALA A 127 0.97 -27.79 18.12
CA ALA A 127 0.79 -26.67 19.04
C ALA A 127 -0.63 -26.08 19.04
N GLU A 128 -1.37 -26.22 17.93
CA GLU A 128 -2.77 -25.77 17.81
C GLU A 128 -3.79 -26.92 17.65
N ALA A 129 -3.40 -28.18 17.79
CA ALA A 129 -4.25 -29.35 17.49
C ALA A 129 -5.52 -29.47 18.38
N GLY A 130 -5.57 -28.77 19.51
CA GLY A 130 -6.73 -28.72 20.43
C GLY A 130 -7.59 -27.46 20.33
N VAL A 131 -7.28 -26.54 19.40
CA VAL A 131 -7.95 -25.24 19.28
C VAL A 131 -9.20 -25.38 18.42
N ALA A 132 -10.21 -26.10 18.90
CA ALA A 132 -11.43 -26.36 18.13
C ALA A 132 -12.39 -25.16 18.03
N GLN A 133 -12.20 -24.13 18.86
CA GLN A 133 -13.11 -22.98 19.00
C GLN A 133 -12.49 -21.62 18.60
N GLU A 134 -11.14 -21.50 18.59
CA GLU A 134 -10.48 -20.27 18.14
C GLU A 134 -9.85 -20.47 16.75
N GLU A 135 -9.74 -19.39 15.99
CA GLU A 135 -9.04 -19.41 14.70
C GLU A 135 -7.56 -19.76 14.90
N THR A 136 -7.03 -20.61 14.02
CA THR A 136 -5.60 -20.97 14.02
C THR A 136 -4.75 -19.83 13.45
N VAL A 137 -3.45 -19.85 13.71
CA VAL A 137 -2.52 -18.86 13.12
C VAL A 137 -2.59 -18.89 11.59
N HIS A 138 -2.72 -20.08 10.99
CA HIS A 138 -2.82 -20.25 9.54
C HIS A 138 -4.05 -19.55 8.97
N GLN A 139 -5.22 -19.78 9.59
CA GLN A 139 -6.47 -19.12 9.18
C GLN A 139 -6.37 -17.60 9.32
N LEU A 140 -5.79 -17.12 10.42
CA LEU A 140 -5.64 -15.69 10.67
C LEU A 140 -4.67 -15.02 9.68
N VAL A 141 -3.54 -15.67 9.35
CA VAL A 141 -2.58 -15.15 8.36
C VAL A 141 -3.18 -15.14 6.95
N ASP A 142 -3.96 -16.16 6.59
CA ASP A 142 -4.68 -16.20 5.31
C ASP A 142 -5.73 -15.07 5.19
N ARG A 143 -6.51 -14.85 6.24
CA ARG A 143 -7.43 -13.70 6.32
C ARG A 143 -6.70 -12.35 6.27
N TRP A 144 -5.55 -12.25 6.93
CA TRP A 144 -4.70 -11.07 6.89
C TRP A 144 -4.22 -10.77 5.47
N ALA A 145 -3.85 -11.79 4.68
CA ALA A 145 -3.53 -11.62 3.26
C ALA A 145 -4.73 -11.13 2.44
N THR A 146 -5.92 -11.67 2.68
CA THR A 146 -7.16 -11.21 2.01
C THR A 146 -7.43 -9.73 2.30
N MET A 147 -7.22 -9.30 3.54
CA MET A 147 -7.33 -7.88 3.90
C MET A 147 -6.28 -7.02 3.17
N ASN A 148 -5.04 -7.47 3.08
CA ASN A 148 -4.00 -6.74 2.34
C ASN A 148 -4.31 -6.63 0.85
N LEU A 149 -4.94 -7.64 0.24
CA LEU A 149 -5.40 -7.57 -1.14
C LEU A 149 -6.39 -6.42 -1.38
N GLY A 150 -7.33 -6.20 -0.45
CA GLY A 150 -8.21 -5.02 -0.49
C GLY A 150 -7.42 -3.71 -0.45
N ARG A 151 -6.37 -3.63 0.37
CA ARG A 151 -5.46 -2.46 0.42
C ARG A 151 -4.69 -2.28 -0.89
N THR A 152 -4.26 -3.37 -1.51
CA THR A 152 -3.62 -3.35 -2.83
C THR A 152 -4.55 -2.77 -3.90
N LEU A 153 -5.83 -3.16 -3.91
CA LEU A 153 -6.80 -2.62 -4.86
C LEU A 153 -6.98 -1.11 -4.68
N LEU A 154 -7.18 -0.64 -3.44
CA LEU A 154 -7.33 0.79 -3.13
C LEU A 154 -6.11 1.60 -3.60
N THR A 155 -4.91 1.11 -3.27
CA THR A 155 -3.65 1.80 -3.57
C THR A 155 -3.27 1.70 -5.05
N GLY A 156 -3.63 0.60 -5.73
CA GLY A 156 -3.48 0.42 -7.16
C GLY A 156 -4.37 1.38 -7.96
N ILE A 157 -5.64 1.51 -7.60
CA ILE A 157 -6.55 2.50 -8.22
C ILE A 157 -6.03 3.92 -7.98
N ALA A 158 -5.55 4.22 -6.75
CA ALA A 158 -4.94 5.51 -6.45
C ALA A 158 -3.71 5.81 -7.32
N ALA A 159 -2.83 4.82 -7.51
CA ALA A 159 -1.64 4.93 -8.37
C ALA A 159 -2.04 5.19 -9.83
N LEU A 160 -3.00 4.44 -10.36
CA LEU A 160 -3.47 4.57 -11.74
C LEU A 160 -4.11 5.94 -11.99
N ALA A 161 -5.00 6.39 -11.09
CA ALA A 161 -5.66 7.69 -11.22
C ALA A 161 -4.65 8.85 -11.19
N ALA A 162 -3.68 8.82 -10.27
CA ALA A 162 -2.64 9.84 -10.18
C ALA A 162 -1.71 9.81 -11.39
N THR A 163 -1.37 8.61 -11.90
CA THR A 163 -0.54 8.44 -13.10
C THR A 163 -1.26 9.02 -14.31
N TRP A 164 -2.55 8.72 -14.46
CA TRP A 164 -3.37 9.26 -15.53
C TRP A 164 -3.41 10.79 -15.48
N ALA A 165 -3.60 11.38 -14.30
CA ALA A 165 -3.56 12.83 -14.10
C ALA A 165 -2.18 13.45 -14.36
N ALA A 166 -1.09 12.70 -14.26
CA ALA A 166 0.25 13.19 -14.54
C ALA A 166 0.57 13.12 -16.05
N VAL A 167 0.19 12.02 -16.71
CA VAL A 167 0.48 11.77 -18.13
C VAL A 167 -0.40 12.60 -19.06
N ASP A 168 -1.69 12.80 -18.75
CA ASP A 168 -2.62 13.62 -19.53
C ASP A 168 -2.06 15.04 -19.75
N ARG A 169 -1.32 15.58 -18.77
CA ARG A 169 -0.67 16.91 -18.86
C ARG A 169 0.53 16.97 -19.80
N LEU A 170 1.13 15.83 -20.13
CA LEU A 170 2.24 15.75 -21.08
C LEU A 170 1.71 15.78 -22.53
N GLU A 171 0.50 15.27 -22.77
CA GLU A 171 -0.13 15.26 -24.09
C GLU A 171 -0.64 16.65 -24.49
N VAL A 172 -1.01 17.50 -23.53
CA VAL A 172 -1.47 18.88 -23.78
C VAL A 172 -0.33 19.84 -24.16
N VAL A 173 0.93 19.40 -24.24
CA VAL A 173 2.01 20.20 -24.83
C VAL A 173 1.90 20.11 -26.36
N PRO A 174 1.55 21.20 -27.09
CA PRO A 174 1.42 21.16 -28.54
C PRO A 174 2.71 20.64 -29.17
N ALA A 175 2.62 19.78 -30.18
CA ALA A 175 3.77 19.26 -30.92
C ALA A 175 4.73 20.38 -31.39
N ALA A 176 4.20 21.59 -31.64
CA ALA A 176 4.96 22.79 -31.96
C ALA A 176 5.94 23.24 -30.84
N ALA A 177 5.55 23.12 -29.56
CA ALA A 177 6.41 23.48 -28.44
C ALA A 177 7.52 22.46 -28.20
N ARG A 178 7.33 21.21 -28.64
CA ARG A 178 8.37 20.15 -28.58
C ARG A 178 9.45 20.35 -29.64
N LEU A 179 9.10 20.92 -30.80
CA LEU A 179 10.06 21.25 -31.86
C LEU A 179 10.83 22.55 -31.57
N ALA A 180 10.17 23.57 -31.00
CA ALA A 180 10.82 24.84 -30.64
C ALA A 180 11.95 24.66 -29.61
N GLY A 181 11.75 23.82 -28.58
CA GLY A 181 12.79 23.55 -27.57
C GLY A 181 13.95 22.67 -28.05
N GLY A 182 13.83 22.04 -29.22
CA GLY A 182 14.87 21.21 -29.83
C GLY A 182 15.78 21.97 -30.80
N ALA A 183 15.28 23.05 -31.42
CA ALA A 183 16.04 23.84 -32.39
C ALA A 183 17.10 24.76 -31.75
N ASP A 184 16.89 25.19 -30.50
CA ASP A 184 17.81 26.11 -29.78
C ASP A 184 19.06 25.43 -29.17
N ARG A 185 19.42 24.21 -29.63
CA ARG A 185 20.60 23.47 -29.13
C ARG A 185 21.72 23.29 -30.17
N LEU A 186 21.61 23.93 -31.34
CA LEU A 186 22.61 23.86 -32.42
C LEU A 186 23.03 25.24 -32.95
N GLY A 187 23.13 26.24 -32.05
CA GLY A 187 23.71 27.56 -32.34
C GLY A 187 24.77 27.91 -31.30
#